data_AF-A0A2G9U8Z3-F1
#
_entry.id   AF-A0A2G9U8Z3-F1
#
_cell.length_a   1.000
_cell.length_b   1.000
_cell.length_c   1.000
_cell.angle_alpha   90.00
_cell.angle_beta   90.00
_cell.angle_gamma   90.00
#
_symmetry.space_group_name_H-M   'P 1'
#
loop_
_entity.id
_entity.type
_entity.pdbx_description
1 polymer ?
#
loop_
_entity_poly.entity_id
_entity_poly.type
_entity_poly.pdbx_seq_one_letter_code
_entity_poly.pdbx_strand_id
1 'polypeptide(L)'
;MPTKYIAGDIRGWIRDENGKVSQAKLDAIWPRLRVLARAQPSDKYVLVKGIIDSKVSKNREVVAVTGDGTNDAPALKKADVGFAMGIAGTDVAKEASDIILTDDNFTSIVKAVQMLWVNLIMDTLASLALATEMPTEELLERC
;
A
#
# COMPACT_ATOMS: atom_id res chain seq x y z
N MET A 1 7.24 -31.11 4.68
CA MET A 1 6.92 -29.67 4.52
C MET A 1 7.41 -28.97 5.79
N PRO A 2 8.32 -27.98 5.74
CA PRO A 2 7.98 -26.63 5.23
C PRO A 2 9.16 -25.84 4.61
N THR A 3 8.91 -25.03 3.58
CA THR A 3 9.88 -23.98 3.16
C THR A 3 9.13 -22.64 3.14
N LYS A 4 9.02 -22.02 4.33
CA LYS A 4 8.38 -20.71 4.52
C LYS A 4 9.33 -19.52 4.30
N TYR A 5 10.60 -19.78 4.02
CA TYR A 5 11.62 -18.79 3.74
C TYR A 5 12.21 -19.08 2.36
N ILE A 6 12.01 -18.18 1.41
CA ILE A 6 12.84 -18.18 0.21
C ILE A 6 13.99 -17.20 0.50
N ALA A 7 14.94 -17.68 1.30
CA ALA A 7 16.19 -16.96 1.53
C ALA A 7 17.07 -17.17 0.29
N GLY A 8 17.02 -16.22 -0.63
CA GLY A 8 17.79 -16.25 -1.87
C GLY A 8 17.60 -14.97 -2.68
N ASP A 9 18.52 -14.72 -3.59
CA ASP A 9 18.49 -13.55 -4.46
C ASP A 9 17.30 -13.64 -5.43
N ILE A 10 16.25 -12.84 -5.16
CA ILE A 10 15.01 -12.79 -5.96
C ILE A 10 15.30 -12.55 -7.45
N ARG A 11 16.42 -11.90 -7.78
CA ARG A 11 16.85 -11.62 -9.15
C ARG A 11 17.04 -12.88 -9.97
N GLY A 12 17.61 -13.93 -9.37
CA GLY A 12 17.82 -15.20 -10.04
C GLY A 12 16.52 -15.90 -10.41
N TRP A 13 15.45 -15.64 -9.66
CA TRP A 13 14.15 -16.28 -9.90
C TRP A 13 13.23 -15.49 -10.82
N ILE A 14 13.30 -14.16 -10.78
CA ILE A 14 12.39 -13.32 -11.57
C ILE A 14 12.96 -12.94 -12.93
N ARG A 15 14.26 -13.12 -13.18
CA ARG A 15 14.87 -12.70 -14.47
C ARG A 15 14.79 -13.81 -15.52
N ASP A 16 14.61 -13.39 -16.77
CA ASP A 16 14.75 -14.23 -17.96
C ASP A 16 16.21 -14.31 -18.44
N GLU A 17 16.45 -15.11 -19.47
CA GLU A 17 17.79 -15.32 -20.09
C GLU A 17 18.43 -14.00 -20.54
N ASN A 18 17.60 -12.99 -20.84
CA ASN A 18 18.02 -11.64 -21.23
C ASN A 18 18.26 -10.69 -20.04
N GLY A 19 18.20 -11.20 -18.80
CA GLY A 19 18.36 -10.40 -17.58
C GLY A 19 17.20 -9.47 -17.23
N LYS A 20 16.11 -9.49 -18.01
CA LYS A 20 14.90 -8.68 -17.79
C LYS A 20 13.96 -9.38 -16.80
N VAL A 21 13.22 -8.60 -16.01
CA VAL A 21 12.23 -9.13 -15.07
C VAL A 21 11.03 -9.71 -15.84
N SER A 22 10.71 -10.97 -15.53
CA SER A 22 9.63 -11.75 -16.09
C SER A 22 8.44 -11.75 -15.13
N GLN A 23 7.32 -11.20 -15.57
CA GLN A 23 6.11 -11.13 -14.76
C GLN A 23 5.57 -12.54 -14.43
N ALA A 24 5.62 -13.47 -15.38
CA ALA A 24 5.13 -14.84 -15.19
C ALA A 24 5.88 -15.60 -14.08
N LYS A 25 7.19 -15.38 -13.95
CA LYS A 25 7.99 -15.99 -12.87
C LYS A 25 7.68 -15.35 -11.52
N LEU A 26 7.49 -14.04 -11.50
CA LEU A 26 7.10 -13.32 -10.28
C LEU A 26 5.72 -13.80 -9.80
N ASP A 27 4.76 -13.94 -10.72
CA ASP A 27 3.40 -14.46 -10.50
C ASP A 27 3.38 -15.86 -9.87
N ALA A 28 4.35 -16.72 -10.20
CA ALA A 28 4.46 -18.05 -9.60
C ALA A 28 4.98 -18.04 -8.15
N ILE A 29 5.72 -17.01 -7.76
CA ILE A 29 6.48 -16.97 -6.50
C ILE A 29 5.81 -16.06 -5.46
N TRP A 30 5.35 -14.88 -5.87
CA TRP A 30 4.84 -13.86 -4.93
C TRP A 30 3.70 -14.36 -4.02
N PRO A 31 2.75 -15.23 -4.44
CA PRO A 31 1.67 -15.69 -3.55
C PRO A 31 2.19 -16.48 -2.34
N ARG A 32 3.37 -17.09 -2.47
CA ARG A 32 4.03 -17.88 -1.42
C ARG A 32 5.20 -17.14 -0.77
N LEU A 33 5.67 -16.05 -1.37
CA LEU A 33 6.71 -15.21 -0.81
C LEU A 33 6.19 -14.55 0.46
N ARG A 34 6.92 -14.72 1.57
CA ARG A 34 6.61 -14.09 2.87
C ARG A 34 7.78 -13.27 3.38
N VAL A 35 9.00 -13.72 3.10
CA VAL A 35 10.23 -13.07 3.56
C VAL A 35 11.15 -12.90 2.36
N LEU A 36 11.54 -11.65 2.11
CA LEU A 36 12.60 -11.28 1.18
C LEU A 36 13.73 -10.65 2.00
N ALA A 37 14.88 -11.33 2.05
CA ALA A 37 16.05 -10.85 2.79
C ALA A 37 17.11 -10.28 1.84
N ARG A 38 17.97 -9.39 2.34
CA ARG A 38 19.12 -8.82 1.61
C ARG A 38 18.73 -8.11 0.30
N ALA A 39 17.51 -7.59 0.20
CA ALA A 39 17.00 -6.88 -0.96
C ALA A 39 17.63 -5.50 -1.12
N GLN A 40 17.93 -5.12 -2.36
CA GLN A 40 18.28 -3.75 -2.72
C GLN A 40 17.02 -2.89 -2.93
N PRO A 41 17.13 -1.56 -2.93
CA PRO A 41 16.00 -0.65 -3.19
C PRO A 41 15.23 -0.99 -4.49
N SER A 42 15.96 -1.36 -5.54
CA SER A 42 15.38 -1.76 -6.83
C SER A 42 14.57 -3.06 -6.75
N ASP A 43 14.96 -4.00 -5.88
CA ASP A 43 14.25 -5.26 -5.73
C ASP A 43 12.90 -5.05 -5.04
N LYS A 44 12.85 -4.16 -4.03
CA LYS A 44 11.60 -3.74 -3.39
C LYS A 44 10.66 -3.09 -4.40
N TYR A 45 11.16 -2.16 -5.21
CA TYR A 45 10.38 -1.51 -6.27
C TYR A 45 9.81 -2.51 -7.27
N VAL A 46 10.64 -3.44 -7.77
CA VAL A 46 10.22 -4.46 -8.74
C VAL A 46 9.17 -5.38 -8.13
N LEU A 47 9.31 -5.76 -6.86
CA LEU A 47 8.32 -6.58 -6.17
C LEU A 47 6.97 -5.86 -6.06
N VAL A 48 6.96 -4.60 -5.60
CA VAL A 48 5.72 -3.81 -5.47
C VAL A 48 5.05 -3.63 -6.83
N LYS A 49 5.81 -3.23 -7.85
CA LYS A 49 5.30 -3.12 -9.22
C LYS A 49 4.76 -4.45 -9.74
N GLY A 50 5.49 -5.53 -9.51
CA GLY A 50 5.11 -6.87 -9.96
C GLY A 50 3.83 -7.38 -9.31
N ILE A 51 3.60 -7.11 -8.02
CA ILE A 51 2.35 -7.48 -7.33
C ILE A 51 1.18 -6.65 -7.88
N ILE A 52 1.37 -5.34 -8.08
CA ILE A 52 0.34 -4.44 -8.64
C ILE A 52 -0.04 -4.85 -10.08
N ASP A 53 0.96 -5.20 -10.89
CA ASP A 53 0.77 -5.61 -12.28
C ASP A 53 0.33 -7.09 -12.42
N SER A 54 0.32 -7.85 -11.31
CA SER A 54 -0.03 -9.28 -11.31
C SER A 54 -1.50 -9.50 -11.61
N LYS A 55 -1.78 -10.57 -12.38
CA LYS A 55 -3.15 -11.00 -12.74
C LYS A 55 -3.50 -12.38 -12.21
N VAL A 56 -2.76 -12.86 -11.20
CA VAL A 56 -3.00 -14.18 -10.59
C VAL A 56 -4.35 -14.21 -9.87
N SER A 57 -4.71 -13.11 -9.23
CA SER A 57 -6.01 -12.91 -8.58
C SER A 57 -7.05 -12.39 -9.58
N LYS A 58 -8.33 -12.76 -9.39
CA LYS A 58 -9.45 -12.21 -10.18
C LYS A 58 -9.57 -10.69 -10.04
N ASN A 59 -9.15 -10.16 -8.90
CA ASN A 59 -9.18 -8.74 -8.57
C ASN A 59 -7.75 -8.21 -8.52
N ARG A 60 -7.58 -6.91 -8.78
CA ARG A 60 -6.30 -6.22 -8.63
C ARG A 60 -5.89 -6.22 -7.16
N GLU A 61 -4.64 -6.59 -6.88
CA GLU A 61 -4.06 -6.50 -5.55
C GLU A 61 -3.74 -5.04 -5.22
N VAL A 62 -4.13 -4.60 -4.03
CA VAL A 62 -3.79 -3.28 -3.49
C VAL A 62 -2.59 -3.45 -2.58
N VAL A 63 -1.49 -2.76 -2.88
CA VAL A 63 -0.22 -2.95 -2.17
C VAL A 63 0.05 -1.77 -1.26
N ALA A 64 0.11 -2.04 0.04
CA ALA A 64 0.64 -1.11 1.03
C ALA A 64 2.12 -1.41 1.30
N VAL A 65 2.95 -0.38 1.35
CA VAL A 65 4.38 -0.48 1.70
C VAL A 65 4.65 0.36 2.92
N THR A 66 5.44 -0.16 3.86
CA THR A 66 5.95 0.60 4.99
C THR A 66 7.47 0.63 4.94
N GLY A 67 8.05 1.80 5.24
CA GLY A 67 9.49 1.99 5.23
C GLY A 67 9.90 3.25 5.98
N ASP A 68 11.11 3.23 6.53
CA ASP A 68 11.73 4.29 7.30
C ASP A 68 12.97 4.85 6.60
N GLY A 69 13.61 4.06 5.74
CA GLY A 69 14.84 4.44 5.05
C GLY A 69 14.63 5.14 3.70
N THR A 70 15.64 5.89 3.27
CA THR A 70 15.75 6.47 1.92
C THR A 70 15.66 5.40 0.81
N ASN A 71 16.10 4.18 1.12
CA ASN A 71 16.03 3.01 0.27
C ASN A 71 14.60 2.55 -0.05
N ASP A 72 13.63 2.94 0.78
CA ASP A 72 12.22 2.56 0.61
C ASP A 72 11.43 3.60 -0.20
N ALA A 73 11.97 4.80 -0.38
CA ALA A 73 11.28 5.89 -1.07
C ALA A 73 10.73 5.51 -2.46
N PRO A 74 11.48 4.82 -3.35
CA PRO A 74 10.93 4.41 -4.64
C PRO A 74 9.78 3.41 -4.52
N ALA A 75 9.83 2.51 -3.53
CA ALA A 75 8.80 1.51 -3.30
C ALA A 75 7.57 2.13 -2.65
N LEU A 76 7.75 3.03 -1.68
CA LEU A 76 6.68 3.82 -1.05
C LEU A 76 5.90 4.61 -2.11
N LYS A 77 6.59 5.29 -3.02
CA LYS A 77 5.94 6.09 -4.08
C LYS A 77 5.22 5.25 -5.12
N LYS A 78 5.63 3.99 -5.30
CA LYS A 78 5.03 3.08 -6.29
C LYS A 78 3.86 2.28 -5.72
N ALA A 79 3.78 2.15 -4.40
CA ALA A 79 2.69 1.49 -3.69
C ALA A 79 1.36 2.21 -3.94
N ASP A 80 0.24 1.51 -3.70
CA ASP A 80 -1.06 2.17 -3.68
C ASP A 80 -1.20 3.06 -2.44
N VAL A 81 -0.59 2.66 -1.33
CA VAL A 81 -0.49 3.44 -0.09
C VAL A 81 0.89 3.22 0.55
N GLY A 82 1.67 4.30 0.68
CA GLY A 82 2.95 4.31 1.37
C GLY A 82 2.85 4.80 2.82
N PHE A 83 3.44 4.06 3.77
CA PHE A 83 3.51 4.41 5.19
C PHE A 83 4.95 4.69 5.62
N ALA A 84 5.22 5.90 6.11
CA ALA A 84 6.51 6.25 6.73
C ALA A 84 6.45 6.27 8.25
N MET A 85 7.57 5.96 8.88
CA MET A 85 7.76 6.12 10.33
C MET A 85 8.02 7.59 10.65
N GLY A 86 7.31 8.16 11.61
CA GLY A 86 7.40 9.56 11.99
C GLY A 86 8.62 9.88 12.84
N ILE A 87 9.02 8.97 13.73
CA ILE A 87 10.16 9.16 14.64
C ILE A 87 11.43 8.61 14.00
N ALA A 88 11.43 7.33 13.60
CA ALA A 88 12.57 6.63 13.03
C ALA A 88 12.78 6.89 11.53
N GLY A 89 11.75 7.38 10.83
CA GLY A 89 11.82 7.58 9.39
C GLY A 89 12.64 8.79 8.98
N THR A 90 13.42 8.60 7.91
CA THR A 90 14.13 9.66 7.20
C THR A 90 13.15 10.62 6.51
N ASP A 91 13.55 11.88 6.34
CA ASP A 91 12.70 12.88 5.70
C ASP A 91 12.34 12.50 4.26
N VAL A 92 13.25 11.86 3.54
CA VAL A 92 13.00 11.33 2.19
C VAL A 92 11.91 10.24 2.20
N ALA A 93 11.88 9.38 3.22
CA ALA A 93 10.82 8.37 3.34
C ALA A 93 9.46 9.02 3.67
N LYS A 94 9.45 10.03 4.54
CA LYS A 94 8.24 10.79 4.89
C LYS A 94 7.66 11.53 3.69
N GLU A 95 8.49 12.20 2.90
CA GLU A 95 8.06 12.90 1.67
C GLU A 95 7.58 11.94 0.58
N ALA A 96 8.15 10.73 0.51
CA ALA A 96 7.75 9.73 -0.46
C ALA A 96 6.46 8.97 -0.07
N SER A 97 6.06 9.03 1.20
CA SER A 97 4.89 8.33 1.75
C SER A 97 3.60 9.14 1.63
N ASP A 98 2.46 8.44 1.68
CA ASP A 98 1.13 9.06 1.71
C ASP A 98 0.65 9.31 3.14
N ILE A 99 1.08 8.46 4.09
CA ILE A 99 0.69 8.51 5.50
C ILE A 99 1.95 8.39 6.37
N ILE A 100 2.08 9.29 7.35
CA ILE A 100 3.17 9.26 8.34
C ILE A 100 2.62 8.78 9.68
N LEU A 101 3.21 7.73 10.24
CA LEU A 101 2.89 7.21 11.56
C LEU A 101 3.61 8.03 12.63
N THR A 102 2.90 8.86 13.38
CA THR A 102 3.50 9.75 14.37
C THR A 102 4.05 9.03 15.61
N ASP A 103 3.57 7.82 15.89
CA ASP A 103 3.90 7.02 17.07
C ASP A 103 4.76 5.79 16.76
N ASP A 104 5.18 5.61 15.51
CA ASP A 104 5.99 4.48 15.03
C ASP A 104 5.42 3.10 15.39
N ASN A 105 4.08 3.00 15.53
CA ASN A 105 3.41 1.78 15.94
C ASN A 105 2.64 1.16 14.77
N PHE A 106 2.99 -0.10 14.42
CA PHE A 106 2.28 -0.83 13.37
C PHE A 106 0.79 -1.06 13.68
N THR A 107 0.38 -1.03 14.95
CA THR A 107 -1.05 -1.11 15.32
C THR A 107 -1.84 0.11 14.84
N SER A 108 -1.17 1.26 14.66
CA SER A 108 -1.76 2.49 14.15
C SER A 108 -2.11 2.40 12.66
N ILE A 109 -1.49 1.49 11.90
CA ILE A 109 -1.89 1.19 10.51
C ILE A 109 -3.31 0.61 10.48
N VAL A 110 -3.64 -0.31 11.39
CA VAL A 110 -4.98 -0.91 11.47
C VAL A 110 -6.03 0.15 11.80
N LYS A 111 -5.69 1.06 12.73
CA LYS A 111 -6.56 2.20 13.08
C LYS A 111 -6.72 3.18 11.91
N ALA A 112 -5.65 3.46 11.16
CA ALA A 112 -5.70 4.33 10.00
C ALA A 112 -6.60 3.76 8.90
N VAL A 113 -6.51 2.46 8.64
CA VAL A 113 -7.42 1.77 7.71
C VAL A 113 -8.86 1.87 8.22
N GLN A 114 -9.12 1.56 9.49
CA GLN A 114 -10.46 1.70 10.07
C GLN A 114 -11.01 3.14 9.95
N MET A 115 -10.19 4.16 10.22
CA MET A 115 -10.60 5.55 10.09
C MET A 115 -10.87 5.96 8.63
N LEU A 116 -10.06 5.52 7.68
CA LEU A 116 -10.31 5.75 6.24
C LEU A 116 -11.65 5.14 5.80
N TRP A 117 -11.94 3.92 6.25
CA TRP A 117 -13.23 3.26 5.97
C TRP A 117 -14.41 4.01 6.59
N VAL A 118 -14.28 4.44 7.85
CA VAL A 118 -15.32 5.22 8.53
C VAL A 118 -15.56 6.55 7.80
N ASN A 119 -14.51 7.29 7.45
CA ASN A 119 -14.64 8.56 6.74
C ASN A 119 -15.28 8.38 5.36
N LEU A 120 -14.88 7.36 4.59
CA LEU A 120 -15.47 7.11 3.27
C LEU A 120 -16.97 6.80 3.33
N ILE A 121 -17.39 6.00 4.33
CA ILE A 121 -18.79 5.66 4.56
C ILE A 121 -19.56 6.89 5.06
N MET A 122 -18.99 7.65 5.99
CA MET A 122 -19.61 8.85 6.55
C MET A 122 -19.78 9.94 5.49
N ASP A 123 -18.76 10.23 4.69
CA ASP A 123 -18.81 11.32 3.70
C ASP A 123 -19.83 11.05 2.59
N THR A 124 -20.00 9.78 2.19
CA THR A 124 -20.94 9.40 1.12
C THR A 124 -22.37 9.22 1.64
N LEU A 125 -22.56 8.52 2.76
CA LEU A 125 -23.90 8.26 3.31
C LEU A 125 -24.47 9.46 4.05
N ALA A 126 -23.67 10.22 4.81
CA ALA A 126 -24.18 11.38 5.53
C ALA A 126 -24.53 12.53 4.56
N SER A 127 -23.72 12.75 3.52
CA SER A 127 -24.04 13.71 2.46
C SER A 127 -25.32 13.33 1.71
N LEU A 128 -25.47 12.05 1.33
CA LEU A 128 -26.69 11.57 0.69
C LEU A 128 -27.91 11.68 1.62
N ALA A 129 -27.78 11.32 2.89
CA ALA A 129 -28.87 11.43 3.86
C ALA A 129 -29.32 12.89 4.05
N LEU A 130 -28.39 13.83 4.21
CA LEU A 130 -28.69 15.24 4.35
C LEU A 130 -29.28 15.85 3.07
N ALA A 131 -28.84 15.40 1.90
CA ALA A 131 -29.39 15.85 0.61
C ALA A 131 -30.82 15.34 0.35
N THR A 132 -31.30 14.34 1.09
CA THR A 132 -32.67 13.81 0.98
C THR A 132 -33.67 14.42 1.96
N GLU A 133 -33.22 15.31 2.86
CA GLU A 133 -34.15 16.02 3.75
C GLU A 133 -34.98 17.03 2.92
N MET A 134 -36.31 16.89 2.98
CA MET A 134 -37.22 17.84 2.30
C MET A 134 -37.12 19.21 2.98
N PRO A 135 -37.05 20.32 2.22
CA PRO A 135 -36.98 21.65 2.80
C PRO A 135 -38.21 21.91 3.67
N THR A 136 -37.99 22.38 4.89
CA THR A 136 -39.06 22.80 5.80
C THR A 136 -39.56 24.19 5.42
N GLU A 137 -40.88 24.42 5.53
CA GLU A 137 -41.54 25.70 5.24
C GLU A 137 -40.95 26.89 6.03
N GLU A 138 -40.32 26.63 7.17
CA GLU A 138 -39.61 27.62 8.00
C GLU A 138 -38.45 28.33 7.25
N LEU A 139 -37.91 27.73 6.18
CA LEU A 139 -36.92 28.37 5.30
C LEU A 139 -37.53 29.46 4.40
N LEU A 140 -38.84 29.45 4.18
CA LEU A 140 -39.56 30.45 3.35
C LEU A 140 -39.96 31.71 4.14
N GLU A 141 -39.90 31.65 5.48
CA GLU A 141 -40.28 32.76 6.37
C GLU A 141 -39.09 33.64 6.80
N ARG A 142 -37.87 33.37 6.29
CA ARG A 142 -36.65 34.14 6.60
C ARG A 142 -36.45 35.38 5.71
N CYS A 143 -37.50 36.19 5.53
CA CYS A 143 -37.39 37.57 5.03
C CYS A 143 -37.39 38.57 6.18
#